data_AF-A0A7K4HLK5-F1
#
_entry.id   AF-A0A7K4HLK5-F1
#
_cell.length_a   1.000
_cell.length_b   1.000
_cell.length_c   1.000
_cell.angle_alpha   90.00
_cell.angle_beta   90.00
_cell.angle_gamma   90.00
#
_symmetry.space_group_name_H-M   'P 1'
#
loop_
_entity.id
_entity.type
_entity.pdbx_description
1 polymer ?
#
loop_
_entity_poly.entity_id
_entity_poly.type
_entity_poly.pdbx_seq_one_letter_code
_entity_poly.pdbx_strand_id
1 'polypeptide(L)' 'MEVTLPQLRNLLYPMEWFFRFSILSFVVWLAQPLYPGNYIAYSIALYVLWFLILVMFVWQIVITARFLRGYGDKQETAD' A
#
# COMPACT_ATOMS: atom_id res chain seq x y z
N MET A 1 4.64 -2.55 -26.10
CA MET A 1 5.25 -3.28 -24.97
C MET A 1 4.15 -4.04 -24.25
N GLU A 2 4.11 -5.35 -24.39
CA GLU A 2 3.19 -6.19 -23.61
C GLU A 2 3.77 -6.33 -22.21
N VAL A 3 3.19 -5.63 -21.25
CA VAL A 3 3.47 -5.87 -19.83
C VAL A 3 3.09 -7.32 -19.56
N THR A 4 4.09 -8.17 -19.33
CA THR A 4 3.85 -9.58 -19.04
C THR A 4 2.90 -9.66 -17.83
N LEU A 5 1.76 -10.35 -18.02
CA LEU A 5 0.69 -10.55 -17.01
C LEU A 5 1.18 -10.76 -15.55
N PRO A 6 2.30 -11.46 -15.29
CA PRO A 6 2.83 -11.64 -13.94
C PRO A 6 3.36 -10.36 -13.28
N GLN A 7 3.96 -9.43 -14.04
CA GLN A 7 4.49 -8.17 -13.50
C GLN A 7 3.37 -7.23 -13.08
N LEU A 8 2.30 -7.19 -13.89
CA LEU A 8 1.11 -6.39 -13.58
C LEU A 8 0.41 -6.90 -12.30
N ARG A 9 0.29 -8.22 -12.14
CA ARG A 9 -0.27 -8.84 -10.93
C ARG A 9 0.56 -8.52 -9.68
N ASN A 10 1.88 -8.60 -9.77
CA ASN A 10 2.77 -8.30 -8.64
C ASN A 10 2.76 -6.81 -8.24
N LEU A 11 2.36 -5.91 -9.16
CA LEU A 11 2.18 -4.49 -8.87
C LEU A 11 0.78 -4.19 -8.31
N LEU A 12 -0.27 -4.82 -8.88
CA LEU A 12 -1.65 -4.64 -8.45
C LEU A 12 -1.95 -5.23 -7.07
N TYR A 13 -1.37 -6.38 -6.74
CA TYR A 13 -1.65 -7.06 -5.48
C TYR A 13 -1.32 -6.18 -4.25
N PRO A 14 -0.13 -5.55 -4.14
CA PRO A 14 0.13 -4.62 -3.04
C PRO A 14 -0.71 -3.33 -3.10
N MET A 15 -1.21 -2.91 -4.28
CA MET A 15 -2.15 -1.78 -4.40
C MET A 15 -3.52 -2.11 -3.81
N GLU A 16 -4.04 -3.30 -4.12
CA GLU A 16 -5.33 -3.77 -3.61
C GLU A 16 -5.36 -3.79 -2.08
N TRP A 17 -4.30 -4.31 -1.46
CA TRP A 17 -4.18 -4.31 0.00
C TRP A 17 -4.07 -2.90 0.59
N PHE A 18 -3.32 -2.00 -0.05
CA PHE A 18 -3.25 -0.60 0.37
C PHE A 18 -4.64 0.06 0.41
N PHE A 19 -5.45 -0.14 -0.63
CA PHE A 19 -6.82 0.36 -0.68
C PHE A 19 -7.71 -0.27 0.40
N ARG A 20 -7.61 -1.59 0.60
CA ARG A 20 -8.39 -2.30 1.63
C ARG A 20 -8.09 -1.80 3.04
N PHE A 21 -6.81 -1.64 3.40
CA PHE A 21 -6.42 -1.10 4.70
C PHE A 21 -6.83 0.36 4.86
N SER A 22 -6.76 1.16 3.79
CA SER A 22 -7.23 2.55 3.81
C SER A 22 -8.74 2.66 4.08
N ILE A 23 -9.55 1.82 3.42
CA ILE A 23 -10.99 1.74 3.67
C ILE A 23 -11.27 1.29 5.11
N LEU A 24 -10.56 0.26 5.58
CA LEU A 24 -10.72 -0.23 6.95
C LEU A 24 -10.39 0.85 7.98
N SER A 25 -9.28 1.56 7.78
CA SER A 25 -8.86 2.69 8.62
C SER A 25 -9.92 3.79 8.65
N PHE A 26 -10.48 4.13 7.48
CA PHE A 26 -11.55 5.11 7.39
C PHE A 26 -12.83 4.68 8.13
N VAL A 27 -13.23 3.41 8.01
CA VAL A 27 -14.38 2.85 8.74
C VAL A 27 -14.15 2.88 10.25
N VAL A 28 -12.97 2.50 10.72
CA VAL A 28 -12.63 2.54 12.15
C VAL A 28 -12.63 3.97 12.67
N TRP A 29 -12.13 4.92 11.88
CA TRP A 29 -12.16 6.35 12.23
C TRP A 29 -13.58 6.90 12.33
N LEU A 30 -14.48 6.54 11.41
CA LEU A 30 -15.91 6.87 11.48
C LEU A 30 -16.63 6.20 12.65
N ALA A 31 -16.21 4.99 13.02
CA ALA A 31 -16.81 4.24 14.13
C ALA A 31 -16.36 4.73 15.51
N GLN A 32 -15.16 5.30 15.63
CA GLN A 32 -14.60 5.81 16.88
C GLN A 32 -15.54 6.73 17.68
N PRO A 33 -16.22 7.75 17.09
CA PRO A 33 -17.15 8.60 17.84
C PRO A 33 -18.43 7.90 18.29
N LEU A 34 -18.79 6.75 17.71
CA LEU A 34 -20.00 5.99 18.06
C LEU A 34 -19.81 5.12 19.32
N TYR A 35 -18.56 4.85 19.72
CA TYR A 35 -18.23 3.99 20.86
C TYR A 35 -17.27 4.68 21.86
N PRO A 36 -17.73 5.72 22.58
CA PRO A 36 -16.89 6.53 23.45
C PRO A 36 -16.25 5.76 24.61
N GLY A 37 -16.87 4.67 25.07
CA GLY A 37 -16.35 3.84 26.17
C GLY A 37 -15.05 3.09 25.84
N ASN A 38 -14.71 2.92 24.55
CA ASN A 38 -13.52 2.18 24.09
C ASN A 38 -12.55 3.04 23.27
N TYR A 39 -12.60 4.37 23.40
CA TYR A 39 -11.80 5.33 22.62
C TYR A 39 -10.31 4.95 22.47
N ILE A 40 -9.67 4.47 23.54
CA ILE A 40 -8.25 4.09 23.55
C ILE A 40 -7.99 2.91 22.61
N ALA A 41 -8.83 1.88 22.63
CA ALA A 41 -8.69 0.71 21.79
C ALA A 41 -8.87 1.07 20.29
N TYR A 42 -9.87 1.89 19.96
CA TYR A 42 -10.08 2.39 18.59
C TYR A 42 -8.92 3.26 18.11
N SER A 43 -8.38 4.12 18.98
CA SER A 43 -7.23 4.96 18.66
C SER A 43 -5.98 4.12 18.38
N ILE A 44 -5.70 3.12 19.22
CA ILE A 44 -4.58 2.19 18.99
C ILE A 44 -4.77 1.41 17.69
N ALA A 45 -5.98 0.89 17.43
CA ALA A 45 -6.29 0.18 16.19
C ALA A 45 -6.08 1.07 14.96
N LEU A 46 -6.46 2.35 15.02
CA LEU A 46 -6.18 3.32 13.98
C LEU A 46 -4.68 3.51 13.79
N TYR A 47 -3.92 3.80 14.84
CA TYR A 47 -2.47 4.00 14.69
C TYR A 47 -1.77 2.79 14.08
N VAL A 48 -2.18 1.57 14.45
CA VAL A 48 -1.67 0.33 13.83
C VAL A 48 -2.05 0.24 12.35
N LEU A 49 -3.30 0.55 11.99
CA LEU A 49 -3.73 0.54 10.59
C LEU A 49 -2.99 1.57 9.74
N TRP A 50 -2.83 2.79 10.25
CA TRP A 50 -2.06 3.84 9.59
C TRP A 50 -0.59 3.45 9.44
N PHE A 51 0.00 2.81 10.45
CA PHE A 51 1.35 2.28 10.36
C PHE A 51 1.48 1.21 9.27
N LEU A 52 0.55 0.27 9.18
CA LEU A 52 0.55 -0.76 8.12
C LEU A 52 0.39 -0.13 6.73
N ILE A 53 -0.51 0.84 6.57
CA ILE A 53 -0.68 1.60 5.32
C ILE A 53 0.65 2.27 4.92
N LEU A 54 1.34 2.89 5.87
CA LEU A 54 2.62 3.56 5.62
C LEU A 54 3.73 2.58 5.20
N VAL A 55 3.84 1.43 5.88
CA VAL A 55 4.80 0.37 5.50
C VAL A 55 4.52 -0.14 4.09
N MET A 56 3.25 -0.39 3.75
CA MET A 56 2.85 -0.85 2.42
C MET A 56 3.12 0.22 1.35
N PHE A 57 2.92 1.50 1.67
CA PHE A 57 3.21 2.61 0.78
C PHE A 57 4.71 2.71 0.47
N VAL A 58 5.56 2.65 1.50
CA VAL A 58 7.03 2.63 1.33
C VAL A 58 7.45 1.42 0.50
N TRP A 59 6.88 0.25 0.77
CA TRP A 59 7.15 -0.96 0.01
C TRP A 59 6.78 -0.81 -1.48
N GLN A 60 5.63 -0.20 -1.78
CA GLN A 60 5.21 0.13 -3.15
C GLN A 60 6.19 1.07 -3.86
N ILE A 61 6.68 2.11 -3.17
CA ILE A 61 7.70 3.01 -3.71
C ILE A 61 8.98 2.23 -4.03
N VAL A 62 9.44 1.36 -3.13
CA VAL A 62 10.66 0.56 -3.33
C VAL A 62 10.52 -0.38 -4.53
N ILE A 63 9.38 -1.07 -4.69
CA ILE A 63 9.12 -1.93 -5.86
C ILE A 63 9.11 -1.09 -7.13
N THR A 64 8.39 0.03 -7.13
CA THR A 64 8.26 0.90 -8.31
C THR A 64 9.61 1.48 -8.71
N ALA A 65 10.42 1.93 -7.75
CA ALA A 65 11.77 2.42 -8.01
C ALA A 65 12.69 1.32 -8.57
N ARG A 66 12.63 0.09 -8.03
CA ARG A 66 13.37 -1.06 -8.58
C ARG A 66 12.91 -1.42 -9.99
N PHE A 67 11.61 -1.35 -10.27
CA PHE A 67 11.05 -1.62 -11.59
C PHE A 67 11.49 -0.57 -12.62
N LEU A 68 11.45 0.71 -12.27
CA LEU A 68 11.94 1.81 -13.12
C LEU A 68 13.45 1.67 -13.39
N ARG A 69 14.24 1.35 -12.37
CA ARG A 69 15.70 1.14 -12.52
C ARG A 69 16.03 -0.07 -13.38
N GLY A 70 15.31 -1.18 -13.22
CA GLY A 70 15.48 -2.38 -14.04
C GLY A 70 14.99 -2.25 -15.49
N TYR A 71 14.12 -1.27 -15.78
CA TYR A 71 13.80 -0.85 -17.14
C TYR A 71 14.91 0.03 -17.74
N GLY A 72 15.50 0.94 -16.96
CA GLY A 72 16.63 1.78 -17.39
C GLY A 72 17.86 0.97 -17.80
N ASP A 73 18.28 -0.01 -16.99
CA ASP A 73 19.44 -0.86 -17.30
C ASP A 73 19.26 -1.71 -18.58
N LYS A 74 18.02 -2.11 -18.89
CA LYS A 74 17.71 -2.87 -20.12
C LYS A 74 17.67 -1.99 -21.37
N GLN A 75 17.58 -0.68 -21.21
CA GLN A 75 17.50 0.27 -22.30
C GLN A 75 18.89 0.82 -22.67
N GLU A 76 19.83 0.86 -21.73
CA GLU A 76 21.22 1.30 -21.94
C GLU A 76 22.15 0.23 -22.54
N THR A 77 21.71 -1.04 -22.58
CA THR A 77 22.46 -2.14 -23.23
C THR A 77 22.03 -2.44 -24.67
N ALA A 78 21.15 -1.61 -25.23
CA ALA A 78 20.61 -1.75 -26.58
C ALA A 78 21.05 -0.64 -27.56
N ASP A 79 21.93 0.26 -27.12
CA ASP A 79 22.64 1.26 -27.95
C ASP A 79 24.13 0.87 -28.03
#